data_AF-A0A151RW01-F1
#
_entry.id   AF-A0A151RW01-F1
#
_cell.length_a   1.000
_cell.length_b   1.000
_cell.length_c   1.000
_cell.angle_alpha   90.00
_cell.angle_beta   90.00
_cell.angle_gamma   90.00
#
_symmetry.space_group_name_H-M   'P 1'
#
loop_
_entity.id
_entity.type
_entity.pdbx_description
1 polymer ?
#
loop_
_entity_poly.entity_id
_entity_poly.type
_entity_poly.pdbx_seq_one_letter_code
_entity_poly.pdbx_strand_id
1 'polypeptide(L)'
;LRREFETIKMKESETIEEYYGRIKEIVNKIKLYGKEIKEKRVVKKILITLTEKYDSIVTSIETFSYPSSLSVNKLIGLLRAQD
;
A
#
# COMPACT_ATOMS: atom_id res chain seq x y z
N LEU A 1 3.69 -13.86 8.75
CA LEU A 1 3.85 -12.38 8.73
C LEU A 1 4.75 -11.83 7.63
N ARG A 2 6.07 -12.11 7.60
CA ARG A 2 6.93 -11.60 6.50
C ARG A 2 6.47 -12.11 5.13
N ARG A 3 6.20 -13.41 5.02
CA ARG A 3 5.66 -14.02 3.80
C ARG A 3 4.31 -13.40 3.40
N GLU A 4 3.39 -13.25 4.36
CA GLU A 4 2.08 -12.59 4.13
C GLU A 4 2.24 -11.16 3.59
N PHE A 5 3.15 -10.36 4.15
CA PHE A 5 3.44 -9.02 3.63
C PHE A 5 4.04 -9.07 2.22
N GLU A 6 4.86 -10.07 1.91
CA GLU A 6 5.47 -10.17 0.57
C GLU A 6 4.48 -10.63 -0.50
N THR A 7 3.56 -11.54 -0.16
CA THR A 7 2.60 -12.13 -1.10
C THR A 7 1.26 -11.42 -1.14
N ILE A 8 1.03 -10.40 -0.30
CA ILE A 8 -0.22 -9.64 -0.33
C ILE A 8 -0.40 -8.99 -1.70
N LYS A 9 -1.60 -9.13 -2.24
CA LYS A 9 -2.06 -8.47 -3.46
C LYS A 9 -3.46 -7.95 -3.29
N MET A 10 -3.77 -6.89 -4.03
CA MET A 10 -5.12 -6.41 -4.15
C MET A 10 -5.95 -7.41 -4.97
N LYS A 11 -7.22 -7.60 -4.60
CA LYS A 11 -8.21 -8.41 -5.30
C LYS A 11 -9.10 -7.48 -6.12
N GLU A 12 -9.57 -7.94 -7.28
CA GLU A 12 -10.46 -7.14 -8.13
C GLU A 12 -11.76 -6.69 -7.45
N SER A 13 -12.25 -7.47 -6.48
CA SER A 13 -13.52 -7.19 -5.81
C SER A 13 -13.39 -6.37 -4.52
N GLU A 14 -12.18 -6.02 -4.10
CA GLU A 14 -11.99 -5.31 -2.82
C GLU A 14 -11.80 -3.81 -3.05
N THR A 15 -12.26 -3.03 -2.08
CA THR A 15 -12.02 -1.58 -2.01
C THR A 15 -10.61 -1.28 -1.53
N ILE A 16 -10.15 -0.03 -1.75
CA ILE A 16 -8.85 0.40 -1.24
C ILE A 16 -8.76 0.32 0.29
N GLU A 17 -9.89 0.51 0.98
CA GLU A 17 -9.95 0.47 2.45
C GLU A 17 -9.83 -0.96 2.98
N GLU A 18 -10.50 -1.92 2.34
CA GLU A 18 -10.37 -3.33 2.70
C GLU A 18 -8.95 -3.82 2.46
N TYR A 19 -8.39 -3.51 1.29
CA TYR A 19 -7.00 -3.84 0.95
C TYR A 19 -6.00 -3.23 1.95
N TYR A 20 -6.14 -1.93 2.21
CA TYR A 20 -5.26 -1.21 3.14
C TYR A 20 -5.40 -1.73 4.58
N GLY A 21 -6.61 -2.09 5.00
CA GLY A 21 -6.88 -2.74 6.28
C GLY A 21 -6.05 -4.02 6.46
N ARG A 22 -6.02 -4.88 5.45
CA ARG A 22 -5.21 -6.12 5.47
C ARG A 22 -3.72 -5.84 5.60
N ILE A 23 -3.19 -4.83 4.91
CA ILE A 23 -1.78 -4.42 5.07
C ILE A 23 -1.52 -3.94 6.50
N LYS A 24 -2.39 -3.07 7.02
CA LYS A 24 -2.27 -2.50 8.36
C LYS A 24 -2.25 -3.57 9.44
N GLU A 25 -3.09 -4.59 9.32
CA GLU A 25 -3.07 -5.74 10.22
C GLU A 25 -1.73 -6.48 10.19
N ILE A 26 -1.18 -6.77 9.01
CA ILE A 26 0.11 -7.46 8.89
C ILE A 26 1.25 -6.62 9.50
N VAL A 27 1.29 -5.32 9.20
CA VAL A 27 2.31 -4.39 9.73
C VAL A 27 2.20 -4.29 11.25
N ASN A 28 0.99 -4.16 11.79
CA ASN A 28 0.75 -4.11 13.23
C ASN A 28 1.18 -5.41 13.91
N LYS A 29 0.84 -6.58 13.35
CA LYS A 29 1.29 -7.87 13.87
C LYS A 29 2.82 -7.93 13.91
N ILE A 30 3.52 -7.50 12.86
CA ILE A 30 4.99 -7.46 12.82
C ILE A 30 5.55 -6.55 13.91
N LYS A 31 4.93 -5.38 14.13
CA LYS A 31 5.28 -4.43 15.19
C LYS A 31 5.15 -5.03 16.58
N LEU A 32 4.10 -5.81 16.84
CA LEU A 32 3.90 -6.49 18.12
C LEU A 32 5.01 -7.52 18.42
N TYR A 33 5.64 -8.10 17.39
CA TYR A 33 6.82 -8.97 17.55
C TYR A 33 8.16 -8.20 17.66
N GLY A 34 8.13 -6.88 17.91
CA GLY A 34 9.31 -6.05 18.06
C GLY A 34 10.06 -5.77 16.75
N LYS A 35 9.44 -6.02 15.59
CA LYS A 35 10.01 -5.77 14.27
C LYS A 35 9.27 -4.62 13.59
N GLU A 36 9.95 -3.87 12.73
CA GLU A 36 9.32 -2.76 12.02
C GLU A 36 9.38 -2.94 10.51
N ILE A 37 8.32 -2.52 9.82
CA ILE A 37 8.33 -2.28 8.38
C ILE A 37 8.34 -0.77 8.17
N LYS A 38 9.43 -0.27 7.57
CA LYS A 38 9.57 1.16 7.25
C LYS A 38 8.42 1.63 6.35
N GLU A 39 7.92 2.83 6.59
CA GLU A 39 6.81 3.42 5.83
C GLU A 39 7.03 3.37 4.31
N LYS A 40 8.23 3.74 3.86
CA LYS A 40 8.63 3.67 2.44
C LYS A 40 8.45 2.27 1.84
N ARG A 41 8.62 1.19 2.61
CA ARG A 41 8.40 -0.18 2.15
C ARG A 41 6.91 -0.49 2.04
N VAL A 42 6.07 0.05 2.93
CA VAL A 42 4.62 -0.06 2.85
C VAL A 42 4.08 0.67 1.62
N VAL A 43 4.50 1.92 1.40
CA VAL A 43 4.14 2.72 0.21
C VAL A 43 4.47 1.97 -1.07
N LYS A 44 5.72 1.51 -1.20
CA LYS A 44 6.13 0.71 -2.36
C LYS A 44 5.28 -0.54 -2.51
N LYS A 45 5.04 -1.28 -1.42
CA LYS A 45 4.23 -2.51 -1.46
C LYS A 45 2.84 -2.25 -1.99
N ILE A 46 2.16 -1.19 -1.53
CA ILE A 46 0.86 -0.78 -2.04
C ILE A 46 0.94 -0.55 -3.55
N LEU A 47 1.80 0.38 -4.00
CA LEU A 47 1.91 0.76 -5.42
C LEU A 47 2.14 -0.44 -6.36
N ILE A 48 2.93 -1.45 -5.95
CA ILE A 48 3.24 -2.60 -6.81
C ILE A 48 2.19 -3.72 -6.80
N THR A 49 1.18 -3.65 -5.93
CA THR A 49 0.24 -4.76 -5.72
C THR A 49 -1.23 -4.35 -5.80
N LEU A 50 -1.50 -3.09 -6.15
CA LEU A 50 -2.82 -2.65 -6.59
C LEU A 50 -3.22 -3.39 -7.89
N THR A 51 -4.52 -3.40 -8.17
CA THR A 51 -5.04 -3.88 -9.45
C THR A 51 -4.85 -2.82 -10.54
N GLU A 52 -4.98 -3.21 -11.80
CA GLU A 52 -4.80 -2.35 -12.98
C GLU A 52 -5.73 -1.13 -13.00
N LYS A 53 -6.85 -1.16 -12.25
CA LYS A 53 -7.75 -0.02 -12.02
C LYS A 53 -7.01 1.25 -11.57
N TYR A 54 -5.89 1.10 -10.86
CA TYR A 54 -5.11 2.22 -10.31
C TYR A 54 -3.85 2.56 -11.11
N ASP A 55 -3.58 1.91 -12.25
CA ASP A 55 -2.35 2.12 -13.02
C ASP A 55 -2.13 3.60 -13.41
N SER A 56 -3.22 4.30 -13.74
CA SER A 56 -3.18 5.73 -14.10
C SER A 56 -2.67 6.62 -12.95
N ILE A 57 -3.16 6.40 -11.72
CA ILE A 57 -2.72 7.18 -10.56
C ILE A 57 -1.35 6.73 -10.08
N VAL A 58 -1.02 5.45 -10.17
CA VAL A 58 0.32 4.94 -9.87
C VAL A 58 1.34 5.60 -10.78
N THR A 59 1.10 5.63 -12.09
CA THR A 59 1.97 6.28 -13.08
C THR A 59 2.14 7.77 -12.78
N SER A 60 1.04 8.45 -12.42
CA SER A 60 1.06 9.86 -12.05
C SER A 60 1.89 10.09 -10.78
N ILE A 61 1.72 9.26 -9.75
CA ILE A 61 2.50 9.34 -8.52
C ILE A 61 3.99 9.13 -8.83
N GLU A 62 4.36 8.10 -9.59
CA GLU A 62 5.76 7.83 -9.92
C GLU A 62 6.41 8.96 -10.74
N THR A 63 5.62 9.62 -11.61
CA THR A 63 6.09 10.73 -12.45
C THR A 63 6.27 12.03 -11.65
N PHE A 64 5.33 12.36 -10.75
CA PHE A 64 5.27 13.67 -10.08
C PHE A 64 5.70 13.67 -8.61
N SER A 65 5.81 12.50 -7.99
CA SER A 65 6.09 12.33 -6.56
C SER A 65 7.02 11.15 -6.35
N TYR A 66 8.29 11.42 -6.07
CA TYR A 66 9.21 10.36 -5.67
C TYR A 66 8.58 9.52 -4.54
N PRO A 67 8.40 8.19 -4.70
CA PRO A 67 7.77 7.33 -3.68
C PRO A 67 8.51 7.31 -2.33
N SER A 68 9.70 7.94 -2.26
CA SER A 68 10.49 8.11 -1.04
C SER A 68 10.01 9.20 -0.09
N SER A 69 9.22 10.18 -0.55
CA SER A 69 8.69 11.27 0.30
C SER A 69 7.19 11.17 0.55
N LEU A 70 6.50 10.21 -0.08
CA LEU A 70 5.07 10.01 0.07
C LEU A 70 4.79 9.24 1.37
N SER A 71 3.91 9.76 2.22
CA SER A 71 3.42 9.04 3.40
C SER A 71 2.31 8.06 3.02
N VAL A 72 2.11 7.02 3.82
CA VAL A 72 1.04 6.04 3.58
C VAL A 72 -0.33 6.72 3.59
N ASN A 73 -0.60 7.62 4.54
CA ASN A 73 -1.88 8.31 4.62
C ASN A 73 -2.17 9.17 3.39
N LYS A 74 -1.15 9.86 2.86
CA LYS A 74 -1.31 10.67 1.63
C LYS A 74 -1.56 9.75 0.42
N LEU A 75 -0.83 8.65 0.30
CA LEU A 75 -1.05 7.65 -0.74
C LEU A 75 -2.50 7.14 -0.73
N ILE A 76 -2.98 6.66 0.43
CA ILE A 76 -4.36 6.14 0.53
C ILE A 76 -5.39 7.24 0.24
N GLY A 77 -5.14 8.48 0.66
CA GLY A 77 -6.00 9.63 0.30
C GLY A 77 -6.12 9.85 -1.21
N LEU A 78 -5.02 9.73 -1.96
CA LEU A 78 -5.03 9.82 -3.43
C LEU A 78 -5.77 8.64 -4.07
N LEU A 79 -5.54 7.43 -3.59
CA LEU A 79 -6.16 6.22 -4.14
C LEU A 79 -7.67 6.17 -3.90
N ARG A 80 -8.16 6.65 -2.74
CA ARG A 80 -9.59 6.77 -2.43
C ARG A 80 -10.35 7.69 -3.38
N ALA A 81 -9.70 8.73 -3.90
CA ALA A 81 -10.35 9.66 -4.82
C ALA A 81 -10.66 9.04 -6.19
N GLN A 82 -10.09 7.86 -6.48
CA GLN A 82 -10.25 7.10 -7.71
C GLN A 82 -10.98 5.76 -7.50
N ASP A 83 -11.31 5.43 -6.25
CA ASP A 83 -11.98 4.17 -5.92
C ASP A 83 -13.47 4.19 -6.25
#